data_AF-A0A9E3N6B0-F1
#
_entry.id   AF-A0A9E3N6B0-F1
#
_cell.length_a   1.000
_cell.length_b   1.000
_cell.length_c   1.000
_cell.angle_alpha   90.00
_cell.angle_beta   90.00
_cell.angle_gamma   90.00
#
_symmetry.space_group_name_H-M   'P 1'
#
loop_
_entity.id
_entity.type
_entity.pdbx_description
1 polymer ?
#
loop_
_entity_poly.entity_id
_entity_poly.type
_entity_poly.pdbx_seq_one_letter_code
_entity_poly.pdbx_strand_id
1 'polypeptide(L)' 'MSWNSKVIWSEGMLLQPQHLQQHDRYLHSVIEQRVAGVRAYAWGFTKLVIDEQLLAQGKLALLA' A
#
# COMPACT_ATOMS: atom_id res chain seq x y z
N MET A 1 -7.47 -13.18 -14.25
CA MET A 1 -6.34 -12.44 -13.63
C MET A 1 -6.09 -11.14 -14.40
N SER A 2 -6.87 -10.09 -14.13
CA SER A 2 -6.69 -8.76 -14.75
C SER A 2 -6.43 -7.64 -13.74
N TRP A 3 -6.50 -7.95 -12.44
CA TRP A 3 -6.49 -6.94 -11.36
C TRP A 3 -5.21 -6.10 -11.32
N ASN A 4 -4.06 -6.68 -11.69
CA ASN A 4 -2.75 -6.01 -11.71
C ASN A 4 -2.19 -5.88 -13.13
N SER A 5 -3.04 -5.84 -14.17
CA SER A 5 -2.56 -5.65 -15.53
C SER A 5 -1.97 -4.25 -15.73
N LYS A 6 -0.93 -4.16 -16.56
CA LYS A 6 -0.34 -2.88 -16.96
C LYS A 6 -1.35 -2.06 -17.75
N VAL A 7 -1.45 -0.76 -17.45
CA VAL A 7 -2.24 0.19 -18.25
C VAL A 7 -1.55 0.46 -19.57
N ILE A 8 -2.30 0.41 -20.66
CA ILE A 8 -1.83 0.81 -21.98
C ILE A 8 -2.11 2.30 -22.14
N TRP A 9 -1.05 3.07 -22.39
CA TRP A 9 -1.14 4.50 -22.63
C TRP A 9 -1.10 4.75 -24.14
N SER A 10 -2.10 5.48 -24.65
CA SER A 10 -2.16 5.88 -26.05
C SER A 10 -2.35 7.39 -26.16
N GLU A 11 -1.87 7.94 -27.27
CA GLU A 11 -2.10 9.35 -27.59
C GLU A 11 -3.61 9.63 -27.73
N GLY A 12 -4.06 10.79 -27.25
CA GLY A 12 -5.48 11.17 -27.27
C GLY A 12 -6.38 10.43 -26.27
N MET A 13 -5.81 9.59 -25.39
CA MET A 13 -6.61 8.89 -24.37
C MET A 13 -7.19 9.88 -23.35
N LEU A 14 -8.51 9.79 -23.12
CA LEU A 14 -9.14 10.52 -22.02
C LEU A 14 -8.66 9.94 -20.68
N LEU A 15 -7.96 10.75 -19.90
CA LEU A 15 -7.53 10.37 -18.56
C LEU A 15 -8.73 10.27 -17.62
N GLN A 16 -8.81 9.15 -16.91
CA GLN A 16 -9.85 8.87 -15.93
C GLN A 16 -9.18 8.30 -14.67
N PRO A 17 -9.78 8.46 -13.48
CA PRO A 17 -9.19 8.00 -12.22
C PRO A 17 -8.78 6.52 -12.23
N GLN A 18 -9.55 5.65 -12.90
CA GLN A 18 -9.24 4.23 -13.01
C GLN A 18 -7.91 3.93 -13.72
N HIS A 19 -7.48 4.77 -14.66
CA HIS A 19 -6.20 4.57 -15.36
C HIS A 19 -5.04 4.77 -14.38
N LEU A 20 -5.12 5.80 -13.54
CA LEU A 20 -4.10 6.08 -12.53
C LEU A 20 -4.13 5.00 -11.42
N GLN A 21 -5.31 4.65 -10.93
CA GLN A 21 -5.46 3.61 -9.90
C GLN A 21 -4.96 2.23 -10.39
N GLN A 22 -5.18 1.88 -11.66
CA GLN A 22 -4.67 0.63 -12.24
C GLN A 22 -3.15 0.69 -12.42
N HIS A 23 -2.61 1.85 -12.80
CA HIS A 23 -1.17 2.04 -12.92
C HIS A 23 -0.46 1.88 -11.56
N ASP A 24 -0.98 2.51 -10.51
CA ASP A 24 -0.45 2.39 -9.15
C ASP A 24 -0.49 0.94 -8.65
N ARG A 25 -1.62 0.24 -8.89
CA ARG A 25 -1.76 -1.19 -8.55
C ARG A 25 -0.75 -2.05 -9.30
N TYR A 26 -0.54 -1.80 -10.60
CA TYR A 26 0.47 -2.50 -11.38
C TYR A 26 1.86 -2.29 -10.80
N LEU A 27 2.26 -1.04 -10.52
CA LEU A 27 3.57 -0.72 -9.94
C LEU A 27 3.76 -1.39 -8.59
N HIS A 28 2.78 -1.30 -7.70
CA HIS A 28 2.82 -1.94 -6.38
C HIS A 28 3.03 -3.45 -6.52
N SER A 29 2.30 -4.10 -7.45
CA SER A 29 2.44 -5.54 -7.68
C SER A 29 3.84 -5.95 -8.18
N VAL A 30 4.46 -5.14 -9.03
CA VAL A 30 5.82 -5.39 -9.56
C VAL A 30 6.86 -5.25 -8.44
N ILE A 31 6.70 -4.26 -7.56
CA ILE A 31 7.58 -4.06 -6.41
C ILE A 31 7.44 -5.25 -5.45
N GLU A 32 6.22 -5.58 -5.05
CA GLU A 32 5.94 -6.72 -4.17
C GLU A 32 6.50 -8.03 -4.73
N GLN A 33 6.32 -8.30 -6.02
CA GLN A 33 6.91 -9.49 -6.68
C GLN A 33 8.44 -9.51 -6.61
N ARG A 34 9.11 -8.36 -6.72
CA ARG A 34 10.57 -8.27 -6.62
C ARG A 34 11.07 -8.45 -5.18
N VAL A 35 10.35 -7.94 -4.19
CA VAL A 35 10.80 -7.98 -2.79
C VAL A 35 10.27 -9.19 -2.01
N ALA A 36 9.26 -9.90 -2.51
CA ALA A 36 8.66 -11.06 -1.84
C ALA A 36 9.66 -12.17 -1.50
N GLY A 37 10.72 -12.34 -2.31
CA GLY A 37 11.79 -13.30 -2.06
C GLY A 37 12.82 -12.86 -1.02
N VAL A 38 12.84 -11.57 -0.64
CA VAL A 38 13.83 -11.01 0.30
C VAL A 38 13.45 -11.34 1.75
N ARG A 39 12.16 -11.29 2.07
CA ARG A 39 11.65 -11.53 3.43
C ARG A 39 10.26 -12.16 3.37
N ALA A 40 10.12 -13.35 3.94
CA ALA A 40 8.81 -13.95 4.15
C ALA A 40 7.99 -13.10 5.14
N TYR A 41 6.68 -12.96 4.86
CA TYR A 41 5.74 -12.22 5.71
C TYR A 41 6.20 -10.78 6.01
N ALA A 42 6.57 -10.02 4.98
CA ALA A 42 7.07 -8.64 5.09
C ALA A 42 6.02 -7.58 5.48
N TRP A 43 4.90 -8.00 6.08
CA TRP A 43 3.88 -7.11 6.63
C TRP A 43 4.09 -6.89 8.13
N GLY A 44 3.59 -5.77 8.65
CA GLY A 44 3.70 -5.43 10.08
C GLY A 44 3.86 -3.94 10.29
N PHE A 45 4.33 -3.56 11.48
CA PHE A 45 4.56 -2.17 11.85
C PHE A 45 6.03 -1.80 11.69
N THR A 46 6.32 -0.74 10.94
CA THR A 46 7.65 -0.11 10.94
C THR A 46 7.84 0.77 12.19
N LYS A 47 6.76 1.40 12.65
CA LYS A 47 6.70 2.20 13.86
C LYS A 47 5.32 2.02 14.50
N LEU A 48 5.28 1.80 15.80
CA LEU A 48 4.07 1.73 16.59
C LEU A 48 4.36 2.38 17.94
N VAL A 49 3.57 3.39 18.29
CA VAL A 49 3.74 4.15 19.54
C VAL A 49 2.42 4.12 20.27
N ILE A 50 2.46 3.73 21.55
CA ILE A 50 1.29 3.72 22.41
C ILE A 50 1.11 5.11 23.01
N ASP A 51 -0.12 5.57 23.11
CA ASP A 51 -0.46 6.78 23.83
C ASP A 51 -0.41 6.51 25.35
N GLU A 52 0.69 6.93 25.99
CA GLU A 52 0.92 6.75 27.42
C GLU A 52 -0.10 7.52 28.30
N GLN A 53 -0.63 8.65 27.82
CA GLN A 53 -1.58 9.46 28.57
C GLN A 53 -2.95 8.77 28.65
N LEU A 54 -3.38 8.17 27.54
CA LEU A 54 -4.60 7.35 27.51
C LEU A 54 -4.38 6.01 28.22
N LEU A 55 -3.18 5.43 28.12
CA LEU A 55 -2.86 4.19 28.81
C LEU A 55 -2.97 4.37 30.34
N ALA A 56 -2.49 5.48 30.88
CA ALA A 56 -2.65 5.84 32.29
C ALA A 56 -4.12 5.96 32.73
N GLN A 57 -5.03 6.22 31.79
CA GLN A 57 -6.49 6.26 32.03
C GLN A 57 -7.17 4.90 31.79
N GLY A 58 -6.40 3.82 31.57
CA GLY A 58 -6.91 2.48 31.28
C GLY A 58 -7.38 2.28 29.83
N LYS A 59 -7.02 3.18 28.91
CA LYS A 59 -7.39 3.10 27.49
C LYS A 59 -6.16 2.81 26.63
N LEU A 60 -6.20 1.74 25.85
CA LEU A 60 -5.16 1.46 24.86
C LEU A 60 -5.44 2.24 23.58
N ALA A 61 -4.52 3.13 23.19
CA ALA A 61 -4.59 3.89 21.95
C ALA A 61 -3.20 3.99 21.30
N LEU A 62 -3.18 4.24 19.99
CA LEU A 62 -1.96 4.47 19.23
C LEU A 62 -1.77 5.97 19.01
N LEU A 63 -0.53 6.44 19.16
CA LEU A 63 -0.15 7.81 18.82
C LEU A 63 -0.04 7.94 17.29
N ALA A 64 -0.68 8.96 16.73
CA ALA A 64 -0.67 9.24 15.29
C ALA A 64 0.72 9.67 14.77
#